data_AF-A0A0G0ETA7-F1
#
_entry.id   AF-A0A0G0ETA7-F1
#
_cell.length_a   1.000
_cell.length_b   1.000
_cell.length_c   1.000
_cell.angle_alpha   90.00
_cell.angle_beta   90.00
_cell.angle_gamma   90.00
#
_symmetry.space_group_name_H-M   'P 1'
#
loop_
_entity.id
_entity.type
_entity.pdbx_description
1 polymer ?
#
loop_
_entity_poly.entity_id
_entity_poly.type
_entity_poly.pdbx_seq_one_letter_code
_entity_poly.pdbx_strand_id
1 'polypeptide(L)'
;MYAIILCGGSGTRLWPLSRKSTPKQFLSLYSKRSLLQETFLRMREIMPAENIFFSTYGKISADKVFDQISRVEKKVKKNQVILEPEKLNTAPAIAAAVRHLQQKTGIDENDPIIVLPSDHYIGNKKEYLRVVKMAMEKVGSNIGTIGIVPTGPEIGYGYIKKGKKEDDYFLADEFKEKPDKSTAKRYIKSRKYIWNSGMYIFNTKTFLEELEKYVPKIYQAITAKSNKEFSVKFKSLDSISIDYAISEKSDKVIIFEGDFEWNDIGSFDSLAEVLAGSQGKNRNVIVGAENVFIHSSSKEKRIAVVGVDDLIVVEDGDAILIARKGQSEDVKKVVDFLKERKK
;
A
#
# COMPACT_ATOMS: atom_id res chain seq x y z
N MET A 1 19.06 2.05 -9.32
CA MET A 1 18.02 1.85 -8.27
C MET A 1 16.88 2.85 -8.39
N TYR A 2 15.62 2.37 -8.43
CA TYR A 2 14.41 3.19 -8.60
C TYR A 2 13.29 2.78 -7.64
N ALA A 3 12.33 3.67 -7.40
CA ALA A 3 11.11 3.37 -6.68
C ALA A 3 9.86 3.69 -7.49
N ILE A 4 8.85 2.83 -7.40
CA ILE A 4 7.51 3.03 -7.95
C ILE A 4 6.53 3.03 -6.78
N ILE A 5 5.88 4.15 -6.53
CA ILE A 5 4.85 4.30 -5.50
C ILE A 5 3.47 4.17 -6.18
N LEU A 6 2.68 3.17 -5.77
CA LEU A 6 1.35 2.91 -6.31
C LEU A 6 0.29 3.77 -5.59
N CYS A 7 -0.38 4.65 -6.34
CA CYS A 7 -1.32 5.66 -5.85
C CYS A 7 -2.80 5.35 -6.20
N GLY A 8 -3.16 4.07 -6.37
CA GLY A 8 -4.49 3.63 -6.83
C GLY A 8 -5.57 3.43 -5.76
N GLY A 9 -5.23 3.52 -4.47
CA GLY A 9 -6.14 3.26 -3.35
C GLY A 9 -7.31 4.25 -3.29
N SER A 10 -8.53 3.75 -3.02
CA SER A 10 -9.72 4.59 -2.79
C SER A 10 -10.01 4.79 -1.29
N GLY A 11 -9.55 3.88 -0.43
CA GLY A 11 -9.60 4.05 1.03
C GLY A 11 -10.98 3.99 1.67
N THR A 12 -12.01 3.43 1.01
CA THR A 12 -13.43 3.59 1.39
C THR A 12 -13.82 3.15 2.80
N ARG A 13 -12.99 2.33 3.48
CA ARG A 13 -13.24 1.86 4.85
C ARG A 13 -12.90 2.90 5.92
N LEU A 14 -12.27 4.01 5.54
CA LEU A 14 -11.95 5.13 6.43
C LEU A 14 -12.90 6.32 6.24
N TRP A 15 -14.10 6.10 5.71
CA TRP A 15 -15.15 7.14 5.74
C TRP A 15 -15.51 7.44 7.20
N PRO A 16 -15.62 8.70 7.65
CA PRO A 16 -15.78 9.91 6.85
C PRO A 16 -14.47 10.61 6.44
N LEU A 17 -13.31 10.22 6.96
CA LEU A 17 -12.02 10.85 6.62
C LEU A 17 -11.70 10.69 5.13
N SER A 18 -11.85 9.46 4.61
CA SER A 18 -11.66 9.19 3.18
C SER A 18 -12.89 9.58 2.38
N ARG A 19 -12.68 10.31 1.29
CA ARG A 19 -13.74 10.70 0.36
C ARG A 19 -13.29 10.44 -1.07
N LYS A 20 -14.22 10.42 -2.03
CA LYS A 20 -13.87 10.32 -3.46
C LYS A 20 -12.91 11.45 -3.88
N SER A 21 -13.07 12.64 -3.30
CA SER A 21 -12.19 13.78 -3.52
C SER A 21 -10.86 13.68 -2.78
N THR A 22 -10.80 12.99 -1.63
CA THR A 22 -9.59 12.82 -0.83
C THR A 22 -9.42 11.36 -0.44
N PRO A 23 -8.90 10.52 -1.36
CA PRO A 23 -8.51 9.15 -1.05
C PRO A 23 -7.52 9.05 0.11
N LYS A 24 -7.46 7.86 0.71
CA LYS A 24 -6.68 7.55 1.92
C LYS A 24 -5.21 7.98 1.85
N GLN A 25 -4.53 7.76 0.73
CA GLN A 25 -3.13 8.13 0.55
C GLN A 25 -2.85 9.63 0.74
N PHE A 26 -3.87 10.48 0.62
CA PHE A 26 -3.75 11.93 0.82
C PHE A 26 -4.13 12.38 2.24
N LEU A 27 -4.52 11.47 3.13
CA LEU A 27 -4.89 11.78 4.51
C LEU A 27 -3.66 11.85 5.41
N SER A 28 -3.66 12.83 6.32
CA SER A 28 -2.67 12.96 7.39
C SER A 28 -3.17 12.26 8.65
N LEU A 29 -2.90 10.96 8.77
CA LEU A 29 -3.52 10.11 9.82
C LEU A 29 -2.69 10.01 11.10
N TYR A 30 -1.37 9.89 10.98
CA TYR A 30 -0.45 9.70 12.12
C TYR A 30 0.65 10.77 12.20
N SER A 31 0.75 11.63 11.19
CA SER A 31 1.71 12.72 11.14
C SER A 31 1.05 13.97 10.57
N LYS A 32 1.80 15.06 10.46
CA LYS A 32 1.33 16.30 9.80
C LYS A 32 1.28 16.16 8.27
N ARG A 33 1.85 15.10 7.70
CA ARG A 33 1.94 14.85 6.26
C ARG A 33 0.99 13.73 5.86
N SER A 34 0.65 13.71 4.57
CA SER A 34 -0.15 12.61 4.04
C SER A 34 0.63 11.29 4.01
N LEU A 35 -0.07 10.16 3.96
CA LEU A 35 0.57 8.83 3.83
C LEU A 35 1.49 8.76 2.60
N LEU A 36 1.06 9.35 1.47
CA LEU A 36 1.85 9.45 0.26
C LEU A 36 3.14 10.25 0.49
N GLN A 37 3.04 11.40 1.16
CA GLN A 37 4.20 12.23 1.47
C GLN A 37 5.18 11.51 2.40
N GLU A 38 4.69 10.82 3.44
CA GLU A 38 5.55 10.03 4.32
C GLU A 38 6.24 8.90 3.56
N THR A 39 5.52 8.19 2.67
CA THR A 39 6.10 7.14 1.82
C THR A 39 7.21 7.68 0.91
N PHE A 40 6.95 8.80 0.24
CA PHE A 40 7.96 9.47 -0.60
C PHE A 40 9.19 9.88 0.21
N LEU A 41 9.00 10.52 1.37
CA LEU A 41 10.10 11.01 2.20
C LEU A 41 10.96 9.87 2.76
N ARG A 42 10.37 8.72 3.10
CA ARG A 42 11.14 7.52 3.46
C ARG A 42 12.07 7.10 2.31
N MET A 43 11.56 7.06 1.08
CA MET A 43 12.38 6.69 -0.08
C MET A 43 13.46 7.72 -0.41
N ARG A 44 13.19 9.01 -0.17
CA ARG A 44 14.18 10.08 -0.36
C ARG A 44 15.43 9.96 0.51
N GLU A 45 15.35 9.24 1.63
CA GLU A 45 16.52 8.99 2.49
C GLU A 45 17.52 8.00 1.87
N ILE A 46 17.13 7.28 0.82
CA ILE A 46 17.94 6.20 0.23
C ILE A 46 18.16 6.32 -1.27
N MET A 47 17.39 7.18 -1.96
CA MET A 47 17.58 7.46 -3.38
C MET A 47 17.22 8.90 -3.76
N PRO A 48 17.79 9.45 -4.84
CA PRO A 48 17.43 10.76 -5.39
C PRO A 48 15.94 10.90 -5.70
N ALA A 49 15.43 12.14 -5.68
CA ALA A 49 14.01 12.40 -5.95
C ALA A 49 13.63 11.96 -7.35
N GLU A 50 14.55 12.15 -8.28
CA GLU A 50 14.45 11.87 -9.71
C GLU A 50 14.25 10.38 -10.00
N ASN A 51 14.59 9.50 -9.05
CA ASN A 51 14.46 8.05 -9.17
C ASN A 51 13.17 7.51 -8.54
N ILE A 52 12.30 8.38 -8.00
CA ILE A 52 11.04 7.98 -7.38
C ILE A 52 9.88 8.37 -8.30
N PHE A 53 9.09 7.39 -8.71
CA PHE A 53 7.98 7.53 -9.64
C PHE A 53 6.67 7.15 -8.96
N PHE A 54 5.57 7.68 -9.46
CA PHE A 54 4.24 7.48 -8.91
C PHE A 54 3.31 6.93 -9.99
N SER A 55 2.67 5.79 -9.76
CA SER A 55 1.70 5.21 -10.70
C SER A 55 0.28 5.50 -10.23
N THR A 56 -0.55 6.08 -11.09
CA THR A 56 -1.95 6.39 -10.77
C THR A 56 -2.84 6.39 -12.00
N TYR A 57 -4.13 6.13 -11.80
CA TYR A 57 -5.16 6.28 -12.82
C TYR A 57 -5.94 7.60 -12.69
N GLY A 58 -6.23 8.23 -13.84
CA GLY A 58 -7.06 9.43 -13.96
C GLY A 58 -6.31 10.75 -13.73
N LYS A 59 -6.58 11.74 -14.60
CA LYS A 59 -5.90 13.04 -14.60
C LYS A 59 -6.01 13.80 -13.28
N ILE A 60 -7.20 13.81 -12.67
CA ILE A 60 -7.44 14.49 -11.38
C ILE A 60 -6.57 13.88 -10.27
N SER A 61 -6.43 12.55 -10.24
CA SER A 61 -5.57 11.88 -9.27
C SER A 61 -4.11 12.17 -9.53
N ALA A 62 -3.68 12.17 -10.80
CA ALA A 62 -2.32 12.52 -11.19
C ALA A 62 -1.93 13.94 -10.77
N ASP A 63 -2.81 14.92 -11.03
CA ASP A 63 -2.60 16.31 -10.61
C ASP A 63 -2.49 16.41 -9.08
N LYS A 64 -3.34 15.70 -8.33
CA LYS A 64 -3.27 15.67 -6.85
C LYS A 64 -2.01 15.01 -6.32
N VAL A 65 -1.56 13.90 -6.92
CA VAL A 65 -0.29 13.25 -6.57
C VAL A 65 0.85 14.25 -6.78
N PHE A 66 0.90 14.91 -7.94
CA PHE A 66 1.92 15.91 -8.23
C PHE A 66 1.88 17.07 -7.23
N ASP A 67 0.70 17.61 -6.93
CA ASP A 67 0.54 18.70 -5.96
C ASP A 67 0.98 18.30 -4.55
N GLN A 68 0.66 17.09 -4.11
CA GLN A 68 1.05 16.57 -2.78
C GLN A 68 2.57 16.46 -2.66
N ILE A 69 3.25 15.94 -3.68
CA ILE A 69 4.70 15.75 -3.65
C ILE A 69 5.43 17.08 -3.83
N SER A 70 4.92 17.98 -4.69
CA SER A 70 5.53 19.31 -4.92
C SER A 70 5.58 20.18 -3.66
N ARG A 71 4.69 19.93 -2.69
CA ARG A 71 4.70 20.59 -1.37
C ARG A 71 5.87 20.17 -0.48
N VAL A 72 6.44 18.99 -0.71
CA VAL A 72 7.54 18.42 0.08
C VAL A 72 8.85 18.28 -0.69
N GLU A 73 8.82 18.30 -2.02
CA GLU A 73 9.99 18.28 -2.91
C GLU A 73 9.76 19.17 -4.13
N LYS A 74 10.47 20.29 -4.21
CA LYS A 74 10.30 21.28 -5.30
C LYS A 74 10.87 20.80 -6.63
N LYS A 75 11.80 19.84 -6.61
CA LYS A 75 12.46 19.34 -7.83
C LYS A 75 11.67 18.24 -8.55
N VAL A 76 10.57 17.77 -7.97
CA VAL A 76 9.73 16.73 -8.60
C VAL A 76 9.19 17.23 -9.93
N LYS A 77 9.24 16.38 -10.95
CA LYS A 77 8.76 16.69 -12.30
C LYS A 77 7.46 15.97 -12.60
N LYS A 78 6.61 16.56 -13.43
CA LYS A 78 5.33 15.96 -13.84
C LYS A 78 5.49 14.60 -14.52
N ASN A 79 6.60 14.37 -15.23
CA ASN A 79 6.89 13.09 -15.87
C ASN A 79 7.16 11.95 -14.87
N GLN A 80 7.38 12.24 -13.58
CA GLN A 80 7.49 11.21 -12.54
C GLN A 80 6.11 10.68 -12.10
N VAL A 81 5.02 11.35 -12.47
CA VAL A 81 3.65 10.86 -12.26
C VAL A 81 3.18 10.16 -13.53
N ILE A 82 3.14 8.83 -13.45
CA ILE A 82 2.79 7.91 -14.52
C ILE A 82 1.28 7.73 -14.52
N LEU A 83 0.65 8.14 -15.61
CA LEU A 83 -0.79 7.98 -15.81
C LEU A 83 -1.07 6.61 -16.42
N GLU A 84 -1.73 5.74 -15.65
CA GLU A 84 -2.23 4.45 -16.11
C GLU A 84 -3.31 4.63 -17.20
N PRO A 85 -3.30 3.86 -18.30
CA PRO A 85 -4.34 3.93 -19.32
C PRO A 85 -5.73 3.48 -18.83
N GLU A 86 -5.77 2.56 -17.86
CA GLU A 86 -6.99 2.02 -17.24
C GLU A 86 -6.68 1.55 -15.81
N LYS A 87 -7.67 1.54 -14.91
CA LYS A 87 -7.47 1.06 -13.53
C LYS A 87 -7.61 -0.47 -13.45
N LEU A 88 -6.48 -1.19 -13.54
CA LEU A 88 -6.47 -2.66 -13.66
C LEU A 88 -5.68 -3.39 -12.56
N ASN A 89 -5.62 -2.81 -11.35
CA ASN A 89 -4.94 -3.40 -10.19
C ASN A 89 -3.40 -3.43 -10.34
N THR A 90 -2.68 -4.07 -9.41
CA THR A 90 -1.24 -3.82 -9.22
C THR A 90 -0.36 -4.41 -10.32
N ALA A 91 -0.65 -5.57 -10.91
CA ALA A 91 0.26 -6.15 -11.92
C ALA A 91 0.35 -5.27 -13.19
N PRO A 92 -0.78 -4.86 -13.81
CA PRO A 92 -0.74 -3.93 -14.94
C PRO A 92 -0.17 -2.56 -14.56
N ALA A 93 -0.49 -2.02 -13.38
CA ALA A 93 0.03 -0.72 -12.94
C ALA A 93 1.55 -0.71 -12.80
N ILE A 94 2.13 -1.78 -12.23
CA ILE A 94 3.57 -1.97 -12.12
C ILE A 94 4.19 -2.12 -13.51
N ALA A 95 3.58 -2.94 -14.38
CA ALA A 95 4.05 -3.17 -15.74
C ALA A 95 4.08 -1.87 -16.58
N ALA A 96 3.04 -1.04 -16.49
CA ALA A 96 3.01 0.28 -17.11
C ALA A 96 4.13 1.19 -16.59
N ALA A 97 4.41 1.14 -15.29
CA ALA A 97 5.45 1.95 -14.68
C ALA A 97 6.86 1.49 -15.07
N VAL A 98 7.12 0.18 -15.13
CA VAL A 98 8.37 -0.39 -15.62
C VAL A 98 8.63 0.01 -17.07
N ARG A 99 7.61 -0.10 -17.95
CA ARG A 99 7.70 0.40 -19.34
C ARG A 99 8.10 1.87 -19.39
N HIS A 100 7.47 2.70 -18.56
CA HIS A 100 7.77 4.13 -18.52
C HIS A 100 9.22 4.38 -18.12
N LEU A 101 9.72 3.70 -17.08
CA LEU A 101 11.11 3.80 -16.63
C LEU A 101 12.08 3.46 -17.77
N GLN A 102 11.88 2.31 -18.44
CA GLN A 102 12.71 1.89 -19.57
C GLN A 102 12.75 2.96 -20.68
N GLN A 103 11.61 3.56 -21.02
CA GLN A 103 11.54 4.55 -22.10
C GLN A 103 12.07 5.94 -21.75
N LYS A 104 11.98 6.35 -20.47
CA LYS A 104 12.21 7.75 -20.07
C LYS A 104 13.49 7.97 -19.30
N THR A 105 14.04 6.93 -18.69
CA THR A 105 15.23 7.03 -17.84
C THR A 105 16.42 6.29 -18.42
N GLY A 106 16.20 5.30 -19.30
CA GLY A 106 17.27 4.42 -19.77
C GLY A 106 17.84 3.54 -18.65
N ILE A 107 17.02 3.23 -17.64
CA ILE A 107 17.34 2.31 -16.53
C ILE A 107 18.04 1.04 -17.05
N ASP A 108 19.14 0.65 -16.38
CA ASP A 108 19.83 -0.60 -16.66
C ASP A 108 18.90 -1.79 -16.39
N GLU A 109 18.96 -2.84 -17.21
CA GLU A 109 18.03 -3.95 -17.07
C GLU A 109 18.14 -4.67 -15.71
N ASN A 110 19.31 -4.61 -15.08
CA ASN A 110 19.65 -5.21 -13.80
C ASN A 110 19.47 -4.26 -12.60
N ASP A 111 19.14 -2.99 -12.84
CA ASP A 111 18.96 -2.01 -11.79
C ASP A 111 17.70 -2.36 -10.96
N PRO A 112 17.79 -2.46 -9.62
CA PRO A 112 16.66 -2.88 -8.82
C PRO A 112 15.63 -1.76 -8.69
N ILE A 113 14.36 -2.16 -8.77
CA ILE A 113 13.17 -1.35 -8.60
C ILE A 113 12.44 -1.86 -7.36
N ILE A 114 12.10 -0.95 -6.44
CA ILE A 114 11.16 -1.24 -5.36
C ILE A 114 9.79 -0.65 -5.67
N VAL A 115 8.75 -1.46 -5.55
CA VAL A 115 7.35 -1.10 -5.68
C VAL A 115 6.73 -1.00 -4.29
N LEU A 116 6.04 0.10 -4.02
CA LEU A 116 5.51 0.44 -2.69
C LEU A 116 4.06 0.89 -2.78
N PRO A 117 3.18 0.42 -1.90
CA PRO A 117 1.90 1.07 -1.67
C PRO A 117 2.10 2.48 -1.07
N SER A 118 1.28 3.44 -1.50
CA SER A 118 1.36 4.85 -1.05
C SER A 118 0.73 5.10 0.33
N ASP A 119 0.04 4.12 0.90
CA ASP A 119 -0.93 4.30 1.98
C ASP A 119 -0.68 3.41 3.20
N HIS A 120 0.57 2.98 3.40
CA HIS A 120 0.99 2.17 4.55
C HIS A 120 1.64 3.03 5.67
N TYR A 121 1.48 2.55 6.90
CA TYR A 121 2.19 3.01 8.08
C TYR A 121 3.47 2.19 8.30
N ILE A 122 4.51 2.89 8.77
CA ILE A 122 5.81 2.34 9.13
C ILE A 122 6.25 3.07 10.40
N GLY A 123 6.22 2.39 11.56
CA GLY A 123 6.59 2.99 12.83
C GLY A 123 8.11 3.11 13.03
N ASN A 124 8.85 2.03 12.75
CA ASN A 124 10.32 2.03 12.88
C ASN A 124 11.00 2.32 11.53
N LYS A 125 11.12 3.62 11.22
CA LYS A 125 11.75 4.09 9.97
C LYS A 125 13.18 3.56 9.77
N LYS A 126 14.00 3.52 10.82
CA LYS A 126 15.41 3.12 10.70
C LYS A 126 15.52 1.67 10.22
N GLU A 127 14.72 0.79 10.82
CA GLU A 127 14.71 -0.62 10.45
C GLU A 127 14.12 -0.86 9.07
N TYR A 128 13.03 -0.15 8.72
CA TYR A 128 12.48 -0.16 7.36
C TYR A 128 13.54 0.18 6.30
N LEU A 129 14.30 1.26 6.49
CA LEU A 129 15.33 1.65 5.52
C LEU A 129 16.48 0.65 5.45
N ARG A 130 16.82 0.00 6.57
CA ARG A 130 17.83 -1.08 6.60
C ARG A 130 17.37 -2.26 5.74
N VAL A 131 16.14 -2.73 5.95
CA VAL A 131 15.56 -3.86 5.20
C VAL A 131 15.42 -3.52 3.72
N VAL A 132 14.91 -2.33 3.37
CA VAL A 132 14.74 -1.92 1.97
C VAL A 132 16.09 -1.85 1.24
N LYS A 133 17.12 -1.25 1.84
CA LYS A 133 18.46 -1.19 1.23
C LYS A 133 19.00 -2.59 0.97
N MET A 134 18.97 -3.45 1.98
CA MET A 134 19.41 -4.84 1.87
C MET A 134 18.63 -5.58 0.78
N ALA A 135 17.30 -5.45 0.74
CA ALA A 135 16.47 -6.10 -0.27
C ALA A 135 16.82 -5.64 -1.69
N MET A 136 17.03 -4.34 -1.90
CA MET A 136 17.43 -3.79 -3.21
C MET A 136 18.82 -4.28 -3.64
N GLU A 137 19.76 -4.42 -2.71
CA GLU A 137 21.11 -4.96 -3.00
C GLU A 137 21.10 -6.46 -3.29
N LYS A 138 20.23 -7.23 -2.61
CA LYS A 138 20.27 -8.69 -2.60
C LYS A 138 19.26 -9.38 -3.52
N VAL A 139 18.33 -8.64 -4.12
CA VAL A 139 17.25 -9.24 -4.94
C VAL A 139 17.79 -10.06 -6.12
N GLY A 140 18.91 -9.66 -6.73
CA GLY A 140 19.50 -10.36 -7.86
C GLY A 140 18.48 -10.62 -8.98
N SER A 141 18.40 -11.87 -9.45
CA SER A 141 17.47 -12.32 -10.50
C SER A 141 16.14 -12.88 -9.97
N ASN A 142 15.70 -12.43 -8.80
CA ASN A 142 14.47 -12.89 -8.14
C ASN A 142 13.37 -11.81 -8.16
N ILE A 143 12.15 -12.22 -7.78
CA ILE A 143 11.06 -11.33 -7.40
C ILE A 143 11.00 -11.30 -5.87
N GLY A 144 11.59 -10.27 -5.27
CA GLY A 144 11.57 -10.06 -3.83
C GLY A 144 10.25 -9.48 -3.33
N THR A 145 9.83 -9.87 -2.14
CA THR A 145 8.78 -9.21 -1.35
C THR A 145 9.28 -8.96 0.07
N ILE A 146 8.72 -7.95 0.74
CA ILE A 146 8.99 -7.73 2.17
C ILE A 146 7.90 -8.41 2.99
N GLY A 147 8.34 -9.33 3.86
CA GLY A 147 7.47 -10.09 4.71
C GLY A 147 7.48 -9.57 6.15
N ILE A 148 6.30 -9.35 6.73
CA ILE A 148 6.16 -8.81 8.08
C ILE A 148 5.84 -9.94 9.06
N VAL A 149 6.53 -9.96 10.19
CA VAL A 149 6.25 -10.92 11.27
C VAL A 149 4.83 -10.67 11.82
N PRO A 150 3.90 -11.64 11.75
CA PRO A 150 2.53 -11.43 12.18
C PRO A 150 2.42 -11.23 13.69
N THR A 151 1.69 -10.22 14.11
CA THR A 151 1.38 -9.96 15.53
C THR A 151 -0.02 -10.43 15.94
N GLY A 152 -0.89 -10.76 14.98
CA GLY A 152 -2.27 -11.20 15.22
C GLY A 152 -2.91 -11.89 14.00
N PRO A 153 -4.02 -12.64 14.16
CA PRO A 153 -4.64 -13.42 13.08
C PRO A 153 -5.44 -12.56 12.11
N GLU A 154 -4.75 -11.70 11.36
CA GLU A 154 -5.35 -10.82 10.37
C GLU A 154 -5.89 -11.60 9.19
N ILE A 155 -7.13 -11.30 8.80
CA ILE A 155 -7.82 -11.95 7.66
C ILE A 155 -7.80 -11.08 6.40
N GLY A 156 -7.43 -9.81 6.55
CA GLY A 156 -7.36 -8.85 5.44
C GLY A 156 -6.06 -8.93 4.63
N TYR A 157 -5.05 -9.60 5.16
CA TYR A 157 -3.70 -9.66 4.58
C TYR A 157 -3.44 -10.95 3.80
N GLY A 158 -2.52 -10.86 2.85
CA GLY A 158 -1.87 -12.02 2.27
C GLY A 158 -0.87 -12.62 3.25
N TYR A 159 -0.74 -13.95 3.25
CA TYR A 159 0.27 -14.68 4.00
C TYR A 159 1.22 -15.38 3.04
N ILE A 160 2.49 -15.44 3.43
CA ILE A 160 3.55 -16.13 2.70
C ILE A 160 4.15 -17.17 3.63
N LYS A 161 4.24 -18.41 3.18
CA LYS A 161 4.95 -19.46 3.89
C LYS A 161 6.44 -19.35 3.60
N LYS A 162 7.24 -19.21 4.65
CA LYS A 162 8.70 -19.24 4.55
C LYS A 162 9.17 -20.65 4.22
N GLY A 163 9.94 -20.74 3.14
CA GLY A 163 10.68 -21.92 2.74
C GLY A 163 12.08 -21.94 3.34
N LYS A 164 13.03 -22.46 2.56
CA LYS A 164 14.44 -22.52 2.94
C LYS A 164 15.00 -21.11 3.14
N LYS A 165 15.77 -20.91 4.21
CA LYS A 165 16.54 -19.69 4.44
C LYS A 165 17.83 -19.72 3.61
N GLU A 166 18.12 -18.64 2.91
CA GLU A 166 19.37 -18.39 2.18
C GLU A 166 19.91 -17.04 2.65
N ASP A 167 21.07 -17.02 3.31
CA ASP A 167 21.71 -15.82 3.87
C ASP A 167 20.73 -14.74 4.41
N ASP A 168 20.41 -13.76 3.56
CA ASP A 168 19.63 -12.55 3.84
C ASP A 168 18.11 -12.68 3.57
N TYR A 169 17.65 -13.78 2.96
CA TYR A 169 16.25 -13.98 2.56
C TYR A 169 15.74 -15.41 2.78
N PHE A 170 14.44 -15.61 2.57
CA PHE A 170 13.83 -16.94 2.50
C PHE A 170 13.26 -17.17 1.10
N LEU A 171 13.27 -18.41 0.63
CA LEU A 171 12.42 -18.81 -0.49
C LEU A 171 10.96 -18.73 -0.07
N ALA A 172 10.07 -18.35 -0.98
CA ALA A 172 8.63 -18.42 -0.74
C ALA A 172 8.09 -19.80 -1.16
N ASP A 173 7.63 -20.58 -0.19
CA ASP A 173 7.03 -21.90 -0.46
C ASP A 173 5.60 -21.80 -0.98
N GLU A 174 4.84 -20.81 -0.48
CA GLU A 174 3.41 -20.71 -0.74
C GLU A 174 2.89 -19.31 -0.46
N PHE A 175 2.08 -18.77 -1.37
CA PHE A 175 1.29 -17.56 -1.15
C PHE A 175 -0.16 -17.92 -0.90
N LYS A 176 -0.78 -17.24 0.09
CA LYS A 176 -2.17 -17.41 0.47
C LYS A 176 -2.80 -16.07 0.76
N GLU A 177 -3.66 -15.61 -0.15
CA GLU A 177 -4.38 -14.36 0.04
C GLU A 177 -5.61 -14.54 0.95
N LYS A 178 -5.73 -13.69 1.99
CA LYS A 178 -6.94 -13.52 2.81
C LYS A 178 -7.56 -14.82 3.36
N PRO A 179 -6.84 -15.55 4.22
CA PRO A 179 -7.36 -16.76 4.83
C PRO A 179 -8.53 -16.46 5.78
N ASP A 180 -9.34 -17.49 6.05
CA ASP A 180 -10.32 -17.41 7.13
C ASP A 180 -9.63 -17.28 8.51
N LYS A 181 -10.39 -16.84 9.52
CA LYS A 181 -9.87 -16.59 10.88
C LYS A 181 -9.24 -17.82 11.54
N SER A 182 -9.78 -19.02 11.29
CA SER A 182 -9.23 -20.27 11.84
C SER A 182 -7.87 -20.57 11.21
N THR A 183 -7.76 -20.34 9.91
CA THR A 183 -6.55 -20.54 9.11
C THR A 183 -5.47 -19.53 9.49
N ALA A 184 -5.81 -18.25 9.62
CA ALA A 184 -4.88 -17.22 10.10
C ALA A 184 -4.29 -17.56 11.50
N LYS A 185 -5.12 -18.05 12.42
CA LYS A 185 -4.65 -18.52 13.74
C LYS A 185 -3.66 -19.69 13.62
N ARG A 186 -3.89 -20.65 12.71
CA ARG A 186 -2.95 -21.76 12.48
C ARG A 186 -1.62 -21.26 11.90
N TYR A 187 -1.67 -20.33 10.96
CA TYR A 187 -0.48 -19.73 10.34
C TYR A 187 0.45 -19.10 11.37
N ILE A 188 -0.11 -18.29 12.27
CA ILE A 188 0.67 -17.62 13.33
C ILE A 188 1.22 -18.63 14.33
N LYS A 189 0.41 -19.58 14.77
CA LYS A 189 0.86 -20.64 15.69
C LYS A 189 2.04 -21.42 15.12
N SER A 190 2.07 -21.62 13.80
CA SER A 190 3.17 -22.34 13.14
C SER A 190 4.49 -21.55 13.10
N ARG A 191 4.46 -20.21 13.18
CA ARG A 191 5.60 -19.29 12.95
C ARG A 191 6.31 -19.45 11.58
N LYS A 192 5.73 -20.24 10.67
CA LYS A 192 6.23 -20.46 9.32
C LYS A 192 5.66 -19.45 8.32
N TYR A 193 4.60 -18.75 8.69
CA TYR A 193 3.96 -17.77 7.82
C TYR A 193 4.25 -16.35 8.29
N ILE A 194 4.32 -15.46 7.33
CA ILE A 194 4.47 -14.02 7.50
C ILE A 194 3.43 -13.28 6.68
N TRP A 195 3.16 -12.02 6.98
CA TRP A 195 2.29 -11.20 6.14
C TRP A 195 3.03 -10.70 4.90
N ASN A 196 2.33 -10.71 3.77
CA ASN A 196 2.74 -10.00 2.57
C ASN A 196 2.49 -8.50 2.74
N SER A 197 3.56 -7.69 2.76
CA SER A 197 3.41 -6.25 2.94
C SER A 197 2.92 -5.52 1.68
N GLY A 198 2.76 -6.22 0.55
CA GLY A 198 2.47 -5.63 -0.75
C GLY A 198 3.62 -4.82 -1.35
N MET A 199 4.83 -4.92 -0.78
CA MET A 199 6.03 -4.26 -1.30
C MET A 199 6.85 -5.29 -2.08
N TYR A 200 7.24 -4.94 -3.30
CA TYR A 200 7.95 -5.84 -4.21
C TYR A 200 9.27 -5.23 -4.65
N ILE A 201 10.29 -6.06 -4.86
CA ILE A 201 11.60 -5.65 -5.34
C ILE A 201 11.98 -6.57 -6.49
N PHE A 202 12.47 -6.04 -7.60
CA PHE A 202 12.96 -6.82 -8.74
C PHE A 202 13.78 -5.92 -9.66
N ASN A 203 14.57 -6.50 -10.55
CA ASN A 203 15.11 -5.77 -11.70
C ASN A 203 14.14 -5.88 -12.91
N THR A 204 14.32 -5.03 -13.92
CA THR A 204 13.39 -5.01 -15.07
C THR A 204 13.44 -6.29 -15.89
N LYS A 205 14.63 -6.89 -16.07
CA LYS A 205 14.82 -8.11 -16.85
C LYS A 205 14.02 -9.27 -16.25
N THR A 206 14.25 -9.57 -14.98
CA THR A 206 13.54 -10.63 -14.26
C THR A 206 12.04 -10.40 -14.26
N PHE A 207 11.59 -9.17 -14.01
CA PHE A 207 10.15 -8.87 -14.02
C PHE A 207 9.51 -9.08 -15.41
N LEU A 208 10.20 -8.73 -16.49
CA LEU A 208 9.72 -8.97 -17.85
C LEU A 208 9.66 -10.47 -18.19
N GLU A 209 10.69 -11.24 -17.83
CA GLU A 209 10.70 -12.71 -17.99
C GLU A 209 9.50 -13.36 -17.28
N GLU A 210 9.21 -12.92 -16.05
CA GLU A 210 8.10 -13.44 -15.25
C GLU A 210 6.74 -13.05 -15.83
N LEU A 211 6.60 -11.82 -16.35
CA LEU A 211 5.41 -11.41 -17.07
C LEU A 211 5.20 -12.21 -18.36
N GLU A 212 6.25 -12.46 -19.13
CA GLU A 212 6.17 -13.27 -20.36
C GLU A 212 5.71 -14.70 -20.06
N LYS A 213 6.25 -15.29 -19.00
CA LYS A 213 5.92 -16.66 -18.56
C LYS A 213 4.50 -16.79 -18.01
N TYR A 214 4.08 -15.91 -17.10
CA TYR A 214 2.83 -16.09 -16.34
C TYR A 214 1.66 -15.21 -16.80
N VAL A 215 1.94 -14.08 -17.45
CA VAL A 215 0.90 -13.12 -17.89
C VAL A 215 1.24 -12.50 -19.26
N PRO A 216 1.37 -13.31 -20.32
CA PRO A 216 1.90 -12.87 -21.61
C PRO A 216 1.12 -11.71 -22.24
N LYS A 217 -0.18 -11.56 -21.95
CA LYS A 217 -0.97 -10.40 -22.40
C LYS A 217 -0.42 -9.08 -21.85
N ILE A 218 -0.05 -9.04 -20.57
CA ILE A 218 0.55 -7.83 -19.96
C ILE A 218 1.90 -7.56 -20.62
N TYR A 219 2.75 -8.58 -20.77
CA TYR A 219 4.05 -8.47 -21.44
C TYR A 219 3.91 -7.89 -22.87
N GLN A 220 3.00 -8.43 -23.67
CA GLN A 220 2.72 -7.95 -25.03
C GLN A 220 2.19 -6.51 -25.09
N ALA A 221 1.46 -6.07 -24.06
CA ALA A 221 1.02 -4.68 -23.95
C ALA A 221 2.23 -3.77 -23.69
N ILE A 222 3.05 -4.10 -22.71
CA ILE A 222 4.17 -3.23 -22.29
C ILE A 222 5.37 -3.24 -23.23
N THR A 223 5.46 -4.21 -24.14
CA THR A 223 6.48 -4.28 -25.21
C THR A 223 6.02 -3.63 -26.52
N ALA A 224 4.79 -3.11 -26.57
CA ALA A 224 4.26 -2.42 -27.75
C ALA A 224 5.18 -1.27 -28.21
N LYS A 225 5.36 -1.11 -29.53
CA LYS A 225 6.34 -0.15 -30.06
C LYS A 225 5.88 1.30 -29.95
N SER A 226 4.56 1.53 -29.95
CA SER A 226 3.98 2.87 -29.86
C SER A 226 3.13 3.05 -28.59
N ASN A 227 3.00 4.30 -28.14
CA ASN A 227 2.11 4.62 -27.01
C ASN A 227 0.63 4.40 -27.33
N LYS A 228 0.23 4.54 -28.60
CA LYS A 228 -1.14 4.26 -29.06
C LYS A 228 -1.47 2.78 -28.92
N GLU A 229 -0.58 1.92 -29.42
CA GLU A 229 -0.74 0.46 -29.33
C GLU A 229 -0.71 -0.01 -27.87
N PHE A 230 0.24 0.49 -27.07
CA PHE A 230 0.29 0.23 -25.63
C PHE A 230 -1.05 0.55 -24.96
N SER A 231 -1.61 1.75 -25.19
CA SER A 231 -2.87 2.15 -24.56
C SER A 231 -4.04 1.26 -24.94
N VAL A 232 -4.15 0.85 -26.21
CA VAL A 232 -5.21 -0.04 -26.68
C VAL A 232 -5.09 -1.42 -26.04
N LYS A 233 -3.90 -2.03 -26.09
CA LYS A 233 -3.65 -3.35 -25.49
C LYS A 233 -3.87 -3.31 -23.98
N PHE A 234 -3.38 -2.27 -23.30
CA PHE A 234 -3.50 -2.12 -21.86
C PHE A 234 -4.96 -2.09 -21.40
N LYS A 235 -5.83 -1.34 -22.09
CA LYS A 235 -7.26 -1.26 -21.78
C LYS A 235 -8.02 -2.58 -21.95
N SER A 236 -7.45 -3.54 -22.67
CA SER A 236 -8.04 -4.88 -22.86
C SER A 236 -7.52 -5.93 -21.86
N LEU A 237 -6.61 -5.54 -20.97
CA LEU A 237 -6.05 -6.44 -19.96
C LEU A 237 -7.06 -6.73 -18.85
N ASP A 238 -6.90 -7.91 -18.25
CA ASP A 238 -7.63 -8.29 -17.06
C ASP A 238 -7.13 -7.51 -15.84
N SER A 239 -8.04 -7.16 -14.93
CA SER A 239 -7.69 -6.53 -13.65
C SER A 239 -7.16 -7.59 -12.69
N ILE A 240 -5.85 -7.55 -12.37
CA ILE A 240 -5.18 -8.60 -11.58
C ILE A 240 -4.06 -8.01 -10.71
N SER A 241 -3.92 -8.50 -9.47
CA SER A 241 -2.81 -8.09 -8.60
C SER A 241 -1.53 -8.84 -8.95
N ILE A 242 -0.37 -8.26 -8.62
CA ILE A 242 0.92 -8.93 -8.81
C ILE A 242 1.00 -10.26 -8.04
N ASP A 243 0.31 -10.33 -6.89
CA ASP A 243 0.28 -11.52 -6.04
C ASP A 243 -0.33 -12.73 -6.79
N TYR A 244 -1.50 -12.54 -7.43
CA TYR A 244 -2.14 -13.57 -8.26
C TYR A 244 -1.47 -13.76 -9.63
N ALA A 245 -0.93 -12.67 -10.18
CA ALA A 245 -0.30 -12.68 -11.50
C ALA A 245 1.00 -13.48 -11.52
N ILE A 246 1.86 -13.26 -10.52
CA ILE A 246 3.23 -13.77 -10.45
C ILE A 246 3.47 -14.52 -9.14
N SER A 247 3.24 -13.90 -7.99
CA SER A 247 3.77 -14.41 -6.71
C SER A 247 3.25 -15.79 -6.31
N GLU A 248 1.98 -16.10 -6.59
CA GLU A 248 1.38 -17.41 -6.33
C GLU A 248 1.87 -18.51 -7.27
N LYS A 249 2.55 -18.17 -8.37
CA LYS A 249 2.91 -19.11 -9.46
C LYS A 249 4.40 -19.25 -9.65
N SER A 250 5.17 -18.25 -9.25
CA SER A 250 6.60 -18.13 -9.53
C SER A 250 7.47 -18.86 -8.50
N ASP A 251 8.48 -19.56 -9.01
CA ASP A 251 9.57 -20.17 -8.27
C ASP A 251 10.72 -19.21 -7.96
N LYS A 252 10.69 -17.99 -8.52
CA LYS A 252 11.70 -16.93 -8.28
C LYS A 252 11.33 -16.01 -7.12
N VAL A 253 10.30 -16.32 -6.34
CA VAL A 253 9.84 -15.42 -5.28
C VAL A 253 10.64 -15.63 -4.01
N ILE A 254 11.22 -14.54 -3.52
CA ILE A 254 12.00 -14.52 -2.28
C ILE A 254 11.45 -13.50 -1.30
N ILE A 255 11.76 -13.71 -0.03
CA ILE A 255 11.20 -12.96 1.08
C ILE A 255 12.34 -12.31 1.86
N PHE A 256 12.28 -10.99 1.98
CA PHE A 256 13.07 -10.23 2.95
C PHE A 256 12.22 -9.98 4.20
N GLU A 257 12.57 -10.60 5.32
CA GLU A 257 11.83 -10.43 6.57
C GLU A 257 12.12 -9.06 7.20
N GLY A 258 11.07 -8.37 7.65
CA GLY A 258 11.17 -7.06 8.28
C GLY A 258 10.28 -6.93 9.51
N ASP A 259 10.82 -6.27 10.53
CA ASP A 259 10.11 -5.93 11.76
C ASP A 259 10.24 -4.43 12.03
N PHE A 260 9.36 -3.65 11.39
CA PHE A 260 9.42 -2.19 11.42
C PHE A 260 8.08 -1.53 11.74
N GLU A 261 7.24 -2.21 12.53
CA GLU A 261 5.92 -1.73 12.93
C GLU A 261 5.07 -1.33 11.72
N TRP A 262 4.90 -2.29 10.80
CA TRP A 262 4.11 -2.10 9.59
C TRP A 262 2.62 -2.26 9.84
N ASN A 263 1.81 -1.41 9.21
CA ASN A 263 0.37 -1.58 9.16
C ASN A 263 -0.17 -1.00 7.84
N ASP A 264 -1.13 -1.67 7.21
CA ASP A 264 -1.71 -1.18 5.97
C ASP A 264 -2.73 -0.05 6.18
N ILE A 265 -3.15 0.25 7.42
CA ILE A 265 -4.26 1.15 7.78
C ILE A 265 -5.51 0.85 6.94
N GLY A 266 -5.94 -0.42 6.93
CA GLY A 266 -7.14 -0.86 6.21
C GLY A 266 -8.46 -0.41 6.87
N SER A 267 -8.45 -0.10 8.17
CA SER A 267 -9.65 0.13 8.97
C SER A 267 -9.42 1.12 10.13
N PHE A 268 -10.48 1.56 10.81
CA PHE A 268 -10.33 2.38 12.02
C PHE A 268 -9.81 1.62 13.23
N ASP A 269 -10.05 0.30 13.30
CA ASP A 269 -9.40 -0.55 14.30
C ASP A 269 -7.88 -0.49 14.13
N SER A 270 -7.39 -0.66 12.90
CA SER A 270 -5.96 -0.56 12.57
C SER A 270 -5.40 0.83 12.84
N LEU A 271 -6.17 1.89 12.54
CA LEU A 271 -5.76 3.27 12.86
C LEU A 271 -5.68 3.50 14.38
N ALA A 272 -6.61 2.95 15.15
CA ALA A 272 -6.62 3.06 16.61
C ALA A 272 -5.39 2.39 17.23
N GLU A 273 -4.96 1.25 16.70
CA GLU A 273 -3.73 0.55 17.10
C GLU A 273 -2.50 1.41 16.84
N VAL A 274 -2.36 1.94 15.61
CA VAL A 274 -1.24 2.82 15.23
C VAL A 274 -1.16 4.07 16.12
N LEU A 275 -2.30 4.60 16.57
CA LEU A 275 -2.37 5.81 17.38
C LEU A 275 -2.42 5.55 18.90
N ALA A 276 -2.46 4.29 19.34
CA ALA A 276 -2.65 3.96 20.76
C ALA A 276 -1.57 4.57 21.68
N GLY A 277 -0.34 4.74 21.19
CA GLY A 277 0.77 5.38 21.92
C GLY A 277 0.97 6.88 21.66
N SER A 278 0.22 7.49 20.74
CA SER A 278 0.42 8.87 20.29
C SER A 278 -0.76 9.80 20.61
N GLN A 279 -1.57 9.43 21.61
CA GLN A 279 -2.62 10.30 22.16
C GLN A 279 -1.98 11.53 22.82
N GLY A 280 -1.61 12.52 22.00
CA GLY A 280 -1.43 13.89 22.46
C GLY A 280 -2.70 14.33 23.19
N LYS A 281 -2.57 15.27 24.12
CA LYS A 281 -3.65 15.80 24.98
C LYS A 281 -4.95 15.99 24.21
N ASN A 282 -5.78 14.95 24.19
CA ASN A 282 -7.03 14.95 23.46
C ASN A 282 -8.00 15.84 24.25
N ARG A 283 -8.64 16.80 23.58
CA ARG A 283 -9.72 17.61 24.16
C ARG A 283 -11.01 16.82 24.39
N ASN A 284 -10.99 15.54 24.03
CA ASN A 284 -12.11 14.61 24.13
C ASN A 284 -12.28 14.18 25.58
N VAL A 285 -13.53 13.93 25.96
CA VAL A 285 -13.91 13.60 27.33
C VAL A 285 -14.42 12.16 27.35
N ILE A 286 -13.82 11.32 28.19
CA ILE A 286 -14.21 9.91 28.37
C ILE A 286 -14.56 9.75 29.85
N VAL A 287 -15.80 9.40 30.17
CA VAL A 287 -16.27 9.24 31.56
C VAL A 287 -16.94 7.90 31.73
N GLY A 288 -16.38 7.03 32.59
CA GLY A 288 -16.93 5.69 32.83
C GLY A 288 -17.05 4.87 31.55
N ALA A 289 -16.02 4.88 30.71
CA ALA A 289 -15.98 4.26 29.40
C ALA A 289 -14.58 3.71 29.13
N GLU A 290 -14.51 2.54 28.49
CA GLU A 290 -13.28 1.80 28.21
C GLU A 290 -13.14 1.48 26.72
N ASN A 291 -11.89 1.31 26.27
CA ASN A 291 -11.57 0.91 24.91
C ASN A 291 -12.17 1.81 23.79
N VAL A 292 -12.30 3.12 24.05
CA VAL A 292 -12.85 4.08 23.09
C VAL A 292 -11.74 4.75 22.28
N PHE A 293 -11.87 4.74 20.95
CA PHE A 293 -11.06 5.52 20.03
C PHE A 293 -11.86 6.69 19.48
N ILE A 294 -11.33 7.91 19.62
CA ILE A 294 -11.96 9.13 19.12
C ILE A 294 -10.98 9.85 18.19
N HIS A 295 -11.42 10.12 16.96
CA HIS A 295 -10.71 10.92 15.98
C HIS A 295 -11.59 12.08 15.52
N SER A 296 -11.03 13.28 15.43
CA SER A 296 -11.73 14.50 15.01
C SER A 296 -10.81 15.34 14.14
N SER A 297 -11.22 15.62 12.90
CA SER A 297 -10.53 16.57 12.04
C SER A 297 -10.71 18.01 12.53
N SER A 298 -11.78 18.31 13.27
CA SER A 298 -12.01 19.63 13.86
C SER A 298 -11.11 19.87 15.08
N LYS A 299 -10.52 21.07 15.14
CA LYS A 299 -9.80 21.58 16.33
C LYS A 299 -10.72 22.25 17.35
N GLU A 300 -11.96 22.53 16.97
CA GLU A 300 -12.92 23.32 17.75
C GLU A 300 -13.96 22.45 18.45
N LYS A 301 -14.41 21.38 17.76
CA LYS A 301 -15.38 20.44 18.33
C LYS A 301 -14.73 19.62 19.45
N ARG A 302 -15.46 19.40 20.54
CA ARG A 302 -15.13 18.43 21.59
C ARG A 302 -16.09 17.26 21.48
N ILE A 303 -15.56 16.05 21.59
CA ILE A 303 -16.35 14.82 21.59
C ILE A 303 -16.30 14.25 23.02
N ALA A 304 -17.46 13.95 23.57
CA ALA A 304 -17.60 13.36 24.89
C ALA A 304 -18.36 12.03 24.79
N VAL A 305 -17.86 10.99 25.49
CA VAL A 305 -18.51 9.68 25.61
C VAL A 305 -18.66 9.33 27.08
N VAL A 306 -19.82 8.80 27.46
CA VAL A 306 -20.16 8.48 28.86
C VAL A 306 -20.83 7.12 28.93
N GLY A 307 -20.32 6.20 29.74
CA GLY A 307 -20.97 4.91 29.99
C GLY A 307 -21.01 3.96 28.79
N VAL A 308 -20.08 4.10 27.85
CA VAL A 308 -20.05 3.32 26.59
C VAL A 308 -18.66 2.78 26.29
N ASP A 309 -18.58 1.49 26.01
CA ASP A 309 -17.32 0.78 25.78
C ASP A 309 -17.18 0.31 24.31
N ASP A 310 -15.95 -0.04 23.92
CA ASP A 310 -15.63 -0.63 22.61
C ASP A 310 -16.10 0.23 21.43
N LEU A 311 -15.89 1.54 21.48
CA LEU A 311 -16.35 2.46 20.43
C LEU A 311 -15.21 3.04 19.59
N ILE A 312 -15.56 3.31 18.33
CA ILE A 312 -14.83 4.14 17.39
C ILE A 312 -15.75 5.32 17.07
N VAL A 313 -15.31 6.54 17.36
CA VAL A 313 -16.00 7.78 17.03
C VAL A 313 -15.09 8.60 16.12
N VAL A 314 -15.55 8.88 14.90
CA VAL A 314 -14.78 9.62 13.90
C VAL A 314 -15.60 10.78 13.39
N GLU A 315 -15.12 11.99 13.62
CA GLU A 315 -15.67 13.22 13.08
C GLU A 315 -14.79 13.75 11.96
N ASP A 316 -15.42 14.10 10.84
CA ASP A 316 -14.79 14.82 9.75
C ASP A 316 -15.78 15.77 9.08
N GLY A 317 -15.71 17.05 9.43
CA GLY A 317 -16.46 18.12 8.80
C GLY A 317 -17.97 17.98 8.96
N ASP A 318 -18.64 17.49 7.92
CA ASP A 318 -20.09 17.34 7.81
C ASP A 318 -20.61 15.98 8.28
N ALA A 319 -19.73 15.03 8.62
CA ALA A 319 -20.11 13.67 8.94
C ALA A 319 -19.47 13.18 10.24
N ILE A 320 -20.20 12.30 10.93
CA ILE A 320 -19.74 11.57 12.10
C ILE A 320 -20.03 10.08 11.86
N LEU A 321 -19.02 9.24 12.07
CA LEU A 321 -19.17 7.81 12.17
C LEU A 321 -19.05 7.40 13.64
N ILE A 322 -19.99 6.57 14.09
CA ILE A 322 -19.91 5.86 15.36
C ILE A 322 -20.04 4.38 15.03
N ALA A 323 -19.04 3.59 15.40
CA ALA A 323 -19.03 2.15 15.16
C ALA A 323 -18.48 1.43 16.39
N ARG A 324 -18.86 0.16 16.55
CA ARG A 324 -18.23 -0.70 17.53
C ARG A 324 -16.83 -1.10 17.04
N LYS A 325 -15.83 -1.12 17.94
CA LYS A 325 -14.53 -1.73 17.65
C LYS A 325 -14.68 -3.18 17.21
N GLY A 326 -13.85 -3.60 16.27
CA GLY A 326 -13.92 -4.89 15.59
C GLY A 326 -14.97 -4.98 14.47
N GLN A 327 -15.74 -3.91 14.22
CA GLN A 327 -16.71 -3.84 13.11
C GLN A 327 -16.32 -2.80 12.04
N SER A 328 -15.09 -2.30 12.03
CA SER A 328 -14.67 -1.26 11.08
C SER A 328 -14.75 -1.69 9.60
N GLU A 329 -14.71 -2.99 9.31
CA GLU A 329 -14.88 -3.48 7.93
C GLU A 329 -16.26 -3.13 7.34
N ASP A 330 -17.29 -3.02 8.19
CA ASP A 330 -18.66 -2.71 7.80
C ASP A 330 -18.87 -1.23 7.43
N VAL A 331 -17.88 -0.35 7.67
CA VAL A 331 -17.93 1.06 7.21
C VAL A 331 -18.08 1.14 5.69
N LYS A 332 -17.59 0.14 4.94
CA LYS A 332 -17.81 0.06 3.50
C LYS A 332 -19.30 0.02 3.14
N LYS A 333 -20.14 -0.67 3.93
CA LYS A 333 -21.59 -0.76 3.71
C LYS A 333 -22.26 0.61 3.82
N VAL A 334 -21.80 1.46 4.74
CA VAL A 334 -22.26 2.86 4.86
C VAL A 334 -21.96 3.64 3.58
N VAL A 335 -20.73 3.52 3.06
CA VAL A 335 -20.33 4.19 1.82
C VAL A 335 -21.15 3.71 0.62
N ASP A 336 -21.43 2.42 0.53
CA ASP A 336 -22.23 1.85 -0.55
C ASP A 336 -23.69 2.33 -0.47
N PHE A 337 -24.30 2.36 0.71
CA PHE A 337 -25.62 2.96 0.93
C PHE A 337 -25.69 4.44 0.55
N LEU A 338 -24.66 5.24 0.88
CA LEU A 338 -24.59 6.65 0.53
C LEU A 338 -24.45 6.90 -0.98
N LYS A 339 -23.85 5.97 -1.73
CA LYS A 339 -23.78 6.06 -3.20
C LYS A 339 -25.14 5.81 -3.84
N GLU A 340 -25.92 4.86 -3.31
CA GLU A 340 -27.24 4.52 -3.82
C GLU A 340 -28.22 5.69 -3.69
N ARG A 341 -28.14 6.47 -2.60
CA ARG A 341 -28.98 7.66 -2.35
C ARG A 341 -28.55 8.94 -3.07
N LYS A 342 -27.41 8.94 -3.76
CA LYS A 342 -26.95 10.08 -4.59
C LYS A 342 -27.33 9.94 -6.07
N LYS A 343 -28.06 8.89 -6.44
CA LYS A 343 -28.89 8.85 -7.66
C LYS A 343 -30.22 9.52 -7.35
#